data_AF-A0A5N6WAU6-F1
#
_entry.id   AF-A0A5N6WAU6-F1
#
_cell.length_a   1.000
_cell.length_b   1.000
_cell.length_c   1.000
_cell.angle_alpha   90.00
_cell.angle_beta   90.00
_cell.angle_gamma   90.00
#
_symmetry.space_group_name_H-M   'P 1'
#
loop_
_entity.id
_entity.type
_entity.pdbx_description
1 polymer ?
#
loop_
_entity_poly.entity_id
_entity_poly.type
_entity_poly.pdbx_seq_one_letter_code
_entity_poly.pdbx_strand_id
1 'polypeptide(L)'
;MYALYYLIFLLACLFLLLSWNSRRIKNGPRPQPDSPKRYPPAMSPPMSREGSHSSQDSFPSLASTLDRIRECTIKLAFIPRSIIDAEINEKAVRDILAEKKIGSIFRRPKLAKKIVQSAQKLFTILVMSKKVDYINTFLDREIHDDNLPFKLDGNVLRTSQGQEVLVPEDWDYEDLEALEAKQWRVLVPVFRQGAHYDFPEQQIFPFVGKESAKSAEGGYGRVSCERIHADHHEFWEPPDGKSQGYRVAVKKILWREPHLFERERRFLKALGSAGPHPHLINLLCTFNFHEDNHLVFPYADENLREYWKRTRLPEWDSQNILWLLKQMVGIASGLSVIHKLNRAGKTSGLAKLHGFESRSNDVDAVFPLTYSPPRRSGERINRAFDIWGLGCLYLEFATYAICGDQAIEEFSRLRGYDDPRGEFTTDCFYSIDHTTVRPSVNEWVLKLKKEPRCSPVFRDLLDLIMSQMIRIQAHERSSAQTIYRKLNVMYKKAQSDPQYLLGNYEMSPQQELDDPYEPSPEASPSARNVSHGSSSTYFTPNGHSLGDAAHNARLLHLNRLDSGMQSGLVLDSDDSWSMNMSLVILF
;
A
#
# COMPACT_ATOMS: atom_id res chain seq x y z
N MET A 1 -18.36 -11.24 -6.46
CA MET A 1 -19.22 -11.58 -5.31
C MET A 1 -18.59 -11.06 -4.01
N TYR A 2 -18.25 -9.78 -3.94
CA TYR A 2 -17.16 -9.30 -3.08
C TYR A 2 -17.36 -7.87 -2.55
N ALA A 3 -18.57 -7.32 -2.68
CA ALA A 3 -18.85 -5.92 -2.48
C ALA A 3 -18.83 -5.36 -1.04
N LEU A 4 -19.03 -6.20 -0.01
CA LEU A 4 -19.31 -5.67 1.34
C LEU A 4 -18.09 -5.43 2.19
N TYR A 5 -16.94 -5.96 1.80
CA TYR A 5 -15.76 -5.90 2.64
C TYR A 5 -15.21 -4.48 2.79
N TYR A 6 -15.66 -3.54 1.96
CA TYR A 6 -15.09 -2.19 1.83
C TYR A 6 -15.27 -1.26 3.05
N LEU A 7 -16.28 -1.41 3.92
CA LEU A 7 -16.48 -0.44 5.00
C LEU A 7 -15.63 -0.69 6.24
N ILE A 8 -15.43 -1.94 6.63
CA ILE A 8 -14.53 -2.29 7.74
C ILE A 8 -13.08 -2.27 7.26
N PHE A 9 -12.83 -2.61 5.99
CA PHE A 9 -11.52 -2.57 5.35
C PHE A 9 -10.93 -1.16 5.26
N LEU A 10 -11.72 -0.14 4.85
CA LEU A 10 -11.26 1.26 4.82
C LEU A 10 -11.01 1.88 6.20
N LEU A 11 -11.46 1.23 7.28
CA LEU A 11 -11.33 1.73 8.65
C LEU A 11 -10.37 0.91 9.52
N ALA A 12 -10.15 -0.37 9.20
CA ALA A 12 -9.18 -1.20 9.88
C ALA A 12 -7.73 -0.85 9.49
N CYS A 13 -7.52 -0.22 8.33
CA CYS A 13 -6.21 0.23 7.84
C CYS A 13 -5.63 1.45 8.59
N LEU A 14 -6.04 1.72 9.83
CA LEU A 14 -5.92 3.04 10.43
C LEU A 14 -5.33 3.16 11.81
N PHE A 15 -4.68 2.09 12.24
CA PHE A 15 -3.75 2.18 13.36
C PHE A 15 -2.37 2.76 12.96
N LEU A 16 -2.02 2.79 11.68
CA LEU A 16 -0.66 3.15 11.25
C LEU A 16 -0.39 4.64 11.02
N LEU A 17 -1.43 5.46 10.97
CA LEU A 17 -1.27 6.92 11.10
C LEU A 17 -0.86 7.35 12.53
N LEU A 18 -0.77 6.42 13.48
CA LEU A 18 -0.51 6.75 14.88
C LEU A 18 0.87 6.33 15.38
N SER A 19 1.48 5.31 14.79
CA SER A 19 2.94 5.14 14.86
C SER A 19 3.64 6.39 14.28
N TRP A 20 3.03 7.00 13.26
CA TRP A 20 3.46 8.29 12.71
C TRP A 20 3.28 9.44 13.73
N ASN A 21 2.14 9.54 14.41
CA ASN A 21 1.90 10.63 15.36
C ASN A 21 2.71 10.55 16.67
N SER A 22 3.01 9.36 17.21
CA SER A 22 3.86 9.28 18.41
C SER A 22 5.29 9.79 18.16
N ARG A 23 5.79 9.74 16.92
CA ARG A 23 7.07 10.39 16.56
C ARG A 23 6.97 11.91 16.36
N ARG A 24 5.76 12.45 16.11
CA ARG A 24 5.50 13.87 15.80
C ARG A 24 4.99 14.71 16.97
N ILE A 25 4.61 14.14 18.12
CA ILE A 25 4.25 14.94 19.31
C ILE A 25 5.41 15.84 19.77
N LYS A 26 6.66 15.59 19.32
CA LYS A 26 7.78 16.53 19.52
C LYS A 26 7.74 17.80 18.64
N ASN A 27 6.96 17.85 17.56
CA ASN A 27 6.87 19.00 16.66
C ASN A 27 5.43 19.21 16.18
N GLY A 28 4.73 20.17 16.80
CA GLY A 28 3.32 20.48 16.52
C GLY A 28 3.02 20.87 15.06
N PRO A 29 1.74 20.85 14.64
CA PRO A 29 1.35 21.16 13.27
C PRO A 29 1.52 22.67 12.98
N ARG A 30 2.22 23.02 11.90
CA ARG A 30 2.24 24.39 11.36
C ARG A 30 1.02 24.61 10.44
N PRO A 31 0.41 25.81 10.45
CA PRO A 31 -0.73 26.13 9.60
C PRO A 31 -0.36 26.18 8.12
N GLN A 32 -1.31 25.80 7.26
CA GLN A 32 -1.19 25.95 5.80
C GLN A 32 -1.07 27.42 5.41
N PRO A 33 -0.20 27.79 4.44
CA PRO A 33 -0.22 29.10 3.83
C PRO A 33 -1.28 29.19 2.73
N ASP A 34 -2.08 30.25 2.76
CA ASP A 34 -2.87 30.70 1.62
C ASP A 34 -1.93 31.09 0.47
N SER A 35 -2.22 30.60 -0.74
CA SER A 35 -1.58 30.85 -2.06
C SER A 35 -0.42 29.91 -2.52
N PRO A 36 -0.36 29.57 -3.83
CA PRO A 36 0.67 28.71 -4.39
C PRO A 36 2.01 29.47 -4.47
N LYS A 37 2.89 29.20 -3.51
CA LYS A 37 4.27 29.72 -3.54
C LYS A 37 5.09 28.94 -4.57
N ARG A 38 5.70 29.66 -5.53
CA ARG A 38 6.84 29.14 -6.31
C ARG A 38 7.95 28.79 -5.32
N TYR A 39 8.34 27.52 -5.26
CA TYR A 39 9.41 27.06 -4.38
C TYR A 39 10.79 27.32 -5.00
N PRO A 40 11.79 27.74 -4.21
CA PRO A 40 13.18 27.78 -4.63
C PRO A 40 13.76 26.35 -4.73
N PRO A 41 14.82 26.13 -5.53
CA PRO A 41 15.40 24.80 -5.73
C PRO A 41 15.93 24.20 -4.44
N ALA A 42 15.65 22.91 -4.22
CA ALA A 42 16.16 22.14 -3.09
C ALA A 42 17.70 22.07 -3.17
N MET A 43 18.37 22.39 -2.06
CA MET A 43 19.81 22.16 -1.92
C MET A 43 20.08 20.66 -1.86
N SER A 44 21.02 20.21 -2.68
CA SER A 44 21.51 18.83 -2.76
C SER A 44 22.07 18.32 -1.42
N PRO A 45 21.98 17.01 -1.12
CA PRO A 45 22.66 16.44 0.05
C PRO A 45 24.19 16.41 -0.16
N PRO A 46 25.00 16.60 0.90
CA PRO A 46 26.45 16.54 0.76
C PRO A 46 26.89 15.08 0.59
N MET A 47 27.55 14.77 -0.53
CA MET A 47 28.37 13.57 -0.65
C MET A 47 29.68 13.77 0.10
N SER A 48 30.05 12.78 0.89
CA SER A 48 31.26 12.70 1.70
C SER A 48 32.52 12.96 0.87
N ARG A 49 33.31 13.94 1.31
CA ARG A 49 34.66 14.24 0.79
C ARG A 49 35.69 13.38 1.51
N GLU A 50 36.51 12.67 0.75
CA GLU A 50 37.94 12.54 1.00
C GLU A 50 38.67 12.44 -0.35
N GLY A 51 39.74 13.21 -0.51
CA GLY A 51 40.57 13.25 -1.72
C GLY A 51 40.77 14.65 -2.29
N SER A 52 41.73 15.39 -1.73
CA SER A 52 42.19 16.69 -2.19
C SER A 52 42.98 16.61 -3.49
N HIS A 53 42.58 17.36 -4.53
CA HIS A 53 43.49 18.05 -5.45
C HIS A 53 42.81 19.29 -6.05
N SER A 54 43.50 20.42 -5.94
CA SER A 54 43.15 21.72 -6.49
C SER A 54 43.31 21.75 -8.02
N SER A 55 42.30 22.22 -8.77
CA SER A 55 42.42 23.25 -9.83
C SER A 55 41.17 23.30 -10.74
N GLN A 56 40.68 24.52 -10.96
CA GLN A 56 39.80 25.00 -12.04
C GLN A 56 38.39 24.39 -12.21
N ASP A 57 37.38 25.23 -11.96
CA ASP A 57 35.99 25.06 -12.40
C ASP A 57 35.93 24.73 -13.89
N SER A 58 35.78 23.44 -14.19
CA SER A 58 35.66 22.92 -15.54
C SER A 58 34.19 22.99 -15.97
N PHE A 59 33.94 23.73 -17.05
CA PHE A 59 32.64 23.92 -17.69
C PHE A 59 31.90 22.59 -17.94
N PRO A 60 30.55 22.56 -17.97
CA PRO A 60 29.86 21.39 -18.51
C PRO A 60 30.14 21.33 -20.01
N SER A 61 31.05 20.44 -20.41
CA SER A 61 31.09 19.96 -21.79
C SER A 61 29.85 19.10 -22.07
N LEU A 62 29.49 18.94 -23.34
CA LEU A 62 28.49 17.96 -23.76
C LEU A 62 28.83 16.56 -23.22
N ALA A 63 30.11 16.20 -23.19
CA ALA A 63 30.59 14.96 -22.59
C ALA A 63 30.26 14.88 -21.09
N SER A 64 30.54 15.94 -20.32
CA SER A 64 30.25 15.98 -18.89
C SER A 64 28.75 15.86 -18.57
N THR A 65 27.91 16.51 -19.38
CA THR A 65 26.44 16.43 -19.28
C THR A 65 25.95 15.02 -19.61
N LEU A 66 26.47 14.44 -20.69
CA LEU A 66 26.20 13.06 -21.08
C LEU A 66 26.60 12.07 -20.01
N ASP A 67 27.76 12.23 -19.38
CA ASP A 67 28.26 11.33 -18.35
C ASP A 67 27.37 11.37 -17.10
N ARG A 68 26.93 12.56 -16.65
CA ARG A 68 25.99 12.69 -15.53
C ARG A 68 24.61 12.09 -15.85
N ILE A 69 24.09 12.35 -17.06
CA ILE A 69 22.84 11.73 -17.52
C ILE A 69 22.99 10.20 -17.58
N ARG A 70 24.11 9.70 -18.11
CA ARG A 70 24.39 8.25 -18.20
C ARG A 70 24.47 7.62 -16.83
N GLU A 71 25.20 8.22 -15.91
CA GLU A 71 25.32 7.74 -14.53
C GLU A 71 23.93 7.62 -13.88
N CYS A 72 23.06 8.60 -14.09
CA CYS A 72 21.67 8.54 -13.65
C CYS A 72 20.93 7.37 -14.30
N THR A 73 21.02 7.18 -15.62
CA THR A 73 20.34 6.09 -16.33
C THR A 73 20.86 4.68 -16.01
N ILE A 74 22.06 4.58 -15.41
CA ILE A 74 22.62 3.33 -14.89
C ILE A 74 22.04 3.04 -13.50
N LYS A 75 21.95 4.07 -12.66
CA LYS A 75 21.41 3.95 -11.28
C LYS A 75 19.88 3.84 -11.26
N LEU A 76 19.21 4.50 -12.19
CA LEU A 76 17.77 4.62 -12.33
C LEU A 76 17.42 4.29 -13.79
N ALA A 77 16.27 3.64 -14.04
CA ALA A 77 15.83 3.39 -15.42
C ALA A 77 15.50 4.69 -16.20
N PHE A 78 15.43 5.84 -15.51
CA PHE A 78 14.99 7.13 -16.01
C PHE A 78 15.84 8.29 -15.48
N ILE A 79 15.58 9.52 -15.98
CA ILE A 79 16.24 10.75 -15.55
C ILE A 79 15.28 11.54 -14.65
N PRO A 80 15.64 11.78 -13.37
CA PRO A 80 14.83 12.60 -12.49
C PRO A 80 14.67 14.04 -12.99
N ARG A 81 13.52 14.66 -12.71
CA ARG A 81 13.24 16.04 -13.12
C ARG A 81 14.29 17.04 -12.62
N SER A 82 14.75 16.91 -11.37
CA SER A 82 15.76 17.83 -10.83
C SER A 82 17.10 17.73 -11.56
N ILE A 83 17.43 16.55 -12.08
CA ILE A 83 18.63 16.34 -12.90
C ILE A 83 18.46 17.01 -14.26
N ILE A 84 17.29 16.88 -14.90
CA ILE A 84 17.02 17.62 -16.14
C ILE A 84 17.15 19.13 -15.90
N ASP A 85 16.59 19.64 -14.81
CA ASP A 85 16.67 21.06 -14.45
C ASP A 85 18.10 21.52 -14.14
N ALA A 86 18.90 20.69 -13.48
CA ALA A 86 20.29 20.99 -13.15
C ALA A 86 21.21 20.90 -14.38
N GLU A 87 21.03 19.90 -15.24
CA GLU A 87 21.90 19.63 -16.38
C GLU A 87 21.52 20.44 -17.62
N ILE A 88 20.23 20.69 -17.82
CA ILE A 88 19.69 21.43 -18.98
C ILE A 88 19.18 22.79 -18.51
N ASN A 89 20.12 23.60 -17.99
CA ASN A 89 19.91 24.99 -17.61
C ASN A 89 20.48 25.97 -18.67
N GLU A 90 20.15 27.27 -18.57
CA GLU A 90 20.53 28.25 -19.61
C GLU A 90 22.04 28.34 -19.85
N LYS A 91 22.86 28.17 -18.80
CA LYS A 91 24.32 28.19 -18.92
C LYS A 91 24.80 26.93 -19.65
N ALA A 92 24.40 25.75 -19.18
CA ALA A 92 24.82 24.48 -19.76
C ALA A 92 24.39 24.36 -21.23
N VAL A 93 23.15 24.73 -21.55
CA VAL A 93 22.66 24.73 -22.94
C VAL A 93 23.49 25.68 -23.81
N ARG A 94 23.81 26.89 -23.33
CA ARG A 94 24.64 27.84 -24.08
C ARG A 94 26.05 27.29 -24.34
N ASP A 95 26.64 26.62 -23.36
CA ASP A 95 27.98 26.03 -23.47
C ASP A 95 27.98 24.86 -24.47
N ILE A 96 26.96 23.97 -24.42
CA ILE A 96 26.77 22.89 -25.40
C ILE A 96 26.58 23.44 -26.82
N LEU A 97 25.74 24.47 -26.98
CA LEU A 97 25.54 25.13 -28.28
C LEU A 97 26.85 25.75 -28.80
N ALA A 98 27.71 26.24 -27.91
CA ALA A 98 29.01 26.78 -28.28
C ALA A 98 29.99 25.69 -28.73
N GLU A 99 30.06 24.58 -28.00
CA GLU A 99 30.88 23.41 -28.33
C GLU A 99 30.50 22.83 -29.70
N LYS A 100 29.20 22.69 -29.97
CA LYS A 100 28.64 22.20 -31.24
C LYS A 100 28.60 23.25 -32.36
N LYS A 101 29.07 24.47 -32.09
CA LYS A 101 29.05 25.61 -33.05
C LYS A 101 27.64 25.93 -33.59
N ILE A 102 26.60 25.66 -32.80
CA ILE A 102 25.20 25.93 -33.16
C ILE A 102 24.87 27.41 -32.86
N GLY A 103 24.47 28.14 -33.90
CA GLY A 103 24.14 29.56 -33.81
C GLY A 103 25.35 30.48 -33.55
N SER A 104 25.18 31.77 -33.87
CA SER A 104 26.20 32.78 -33.60
C SER A 104 26.30 33.10 -32.10
N ILE A 105 27.45 33.65 -31.68
CA ILE A 105 27.70 34.02 -30.28
C ILE A 105 26.60 34.91 -29.68
N PHE A 106 25.99 35.78 -30.50
CA PHE A 106 24.90 36.68 -30.11
C PHE A 106 23.52 35.99 -30.05
N ARG A 107 23.31 34.91 -30.81
CA ARG A 107 22.02 34.18 -30.85
C ARG A 107 21.94 33.08 -29.79
N ARG A 108 23.07 32.50 -29.37
CA ARG A 108 23.12 31.41 -28.38
C ARG A 108 22.39 31.71 -27.07
N PRO A 109 22.52 32.90 -26.45
CA PRO A 109 21.79 33.19 -25.21
C PRO A 109 20.26 33.14 -25.38
N LYS A 110 19.74 33.71 -26.48
CA LYS A 110 18.31 33.69 -26.78
C LYS A 110 17.82 32.27 -27.08
N LEU A 111 18.60 31.51 -27.83
CA LEU A 111 18.28 30.12 -28.15
C LEU A 111 18.31 29.23 -26.90
N ALA A 112 19.31 29.36 -26.04
CA ALA A 112 19.39 28.61 -24.78
C ALA A 112 18.19 28.88 -23.89
N LYS A 113 17.79 30.15 -23.75
CA LYS A 113 16.58 30.51 -23.01
C LYS A 113 15.32 29.89 -23.62
N LYS A 114 15.16 29.93 -24.95
CA LYS A 114 14.02 29.28 -25.65
C LYS A 114 14.00 27.78 -25.36
N ILE A 115 15.14 27.09 -25.48
CA ILE A 115 15.27 25.66 -25.22
C ILE A 115 14.84 25.31 -23.79
N VAL A 116 15.39 25.99 -22.78
CA VAL A 116 15.05 25.72 -21.37
C VAL A 116 13.57 25.99 -21.07
N GLN A 117 12.96 26.95 -21.76
CA GLN A 117 11.56 27.33 -21.52
C GLN A 117 10.53 26.42 -22.19
N SER A 118 10.82 25.86 -23.37
CA SER A 118 9.81 25.14 -24.16
C SER A 118 10.27 23.81 -24.75
N ALA A 119 11.54 23.45 -24.68
CA ALA A 119 12.10 22.26 -25.34
C ALA A 119 13.17 21.55 -24.49
N GLN A 120 13.04 21.62 -23.16
CA GLN A 120 14.04 21.13 -22.23
C GLN A 120 14.12 19.59 -22.31
N LYS A 121 12.97 18.91 -22.38
CA LYS A 121 12.89 17.46 -22.53
C LYS A 121 13.36 17.04 -23.91
N LEU A 122 12.91 17.71 -24.97
CA LEU A 122 13.34 17.46 -26.33
C LEU A 122 14.87 17.59 -26.46
N PHE A 123 15.44 18.65 -25.92
CA PHE A 123 16.89 18.85 -25.91
C PHE A 123 17.61 17.75 -25.12
N THR A 124 17.06 17.32 -23.98
CA THR A 124 17.58 16.17 -23.22
C THR A 124 17.63 14.91 -24.08
N ILE A 125 16.55 14.62 -24.82
CA ILE A 125 16.46 13.46 -25.71
C ILE A 125 17.53 13.55 -26.81
N LEU A 126 17.69 14.73 -27.43
CA LEU A 126 18.72 14.95 -28.46
C LEU A 126 20.15 14.82 -27.90
N VAL A 127 20.39 15.27 -26.66
CA VAL A 127 21.65 15.03 -25.94
C VAL A 127 21.89 13.53 -25.79
N MET A 128 20.94 12.78 -25.26
CA MET A 128 21.03 11.31 -25.10
C MET A 128 21.20 10.57 -26.44
N SER A 129 20.68 11.13 -27.52
CA SER A 129 20.83 10.62 -28.88
C SER A 129 22.10 11.07 -29.58
N LYS A 130 22.90 11.97 -28.99
CA LYS A 130 24.06 12.61 -29.64
C LYS A 130 23.70 13.36 -30.93
N LYS A 131 22.45 13.85 -31.02
CA LYS A 131 21.85 14.52 -32.18
C LYS A 131 21.52 16.00 -31.90
N VAL A 132 22.27 16.63 -30.98
CA VAL A 132 22.07 18.02 -30.53
C VAL A 132 22.12 19.03 -31.67
N ASP A 133 22.88 18.73 -32.71
CA ASP A 133 23.05 19.55 -33.93
C ASP A 133 21.71 19.88 -34.61
N TYR A 134 20.68 19.07 -34.37
CA TYR A 134 19.36 19.22 -34.99
C TYR A 134 18.36 20.03 -34.18
N ILE A 135 18.72 20.60 -33.01
CA ILE A 135 17.76 21.35 -32.19
C ILE A 135 17.04 22.48 -32.94
N ASN A 136 17.74 23.24 -33.79
CA ASN A 136 17.10 24.30 -34.59
C ASN A 136 16.08 23.72 -35.59
N THR A 137 16.41 22.58 -36.21
CA THR A 137 15.54 21.86 -37.15
C THR A 137 14.19 21.49 -36.53
N PHE A 138 14.15 21.17 -35.24
CA PHE A 138 12.90 20.95 -34.49
C PHE A 138 12.23 22.28 -34.12
N LEU A 139 12.98 23.24 -33.57
CA LEU A 139 12.43 24.52 -33.09
C LEU A 139 11.89 25.42 -34.20
N ASP A 140 12.48 25.38 -35.39
CA ASP A 140 12.06 26.13 -36.59
C ASP A 140 10.75 25.57 -37.17
N ARG A 141 10.42 24.32 -36.83
CA ARG A 141 9.15 23.65 -37.18
C ARG A 141 8.15 23.63 -36.03
N GLU A 142 8.38 24.47 -35.02
CA GLU A 142 7.52 24.61 -33.84
C GLU A 142 7.35 23.32 -33.03
N ILE A 143 8.35 22.42 -33.08
CA ILE A 143 8.37 21.19 -32.29
C ILE A 143 9.03 21.47 -30.94
N HIS A 144 8.25 21.27 -29.88
CA HIS A 144 8.53 21.61 -28.49
C HIS A 144 8.18 20.42 -27.58
N ASP A 145 8.37 20.58 -26.26
CA ASP A 145 8.07 19.52 -25.29
C ASP A 145 6.59 19.09 -25.30
N ASP A 146 5.67 19.99 -25.68
CA ASP A 146 4.23 19.71 -25.79
C ASP A 146 3.86 18.82 -27.00
N ASN A 147 4.80 18.61 -27.93
CA ASN A 147 4.62 17.72 -29.09
C ASN A 147 5.07 16.27 -28.79
N LEU A 148 5.63 16.02 -27.61
CA LEU A 148 5.99 14.69 -27.13
C LEU A 148 4.73 13.97 -26.58
N PRO A 149 4.70 12.63 -26.54
CA PRO A 149 5.70 11.71 -27.07
C PRO A 149 5.70 11.62 -28.59
N PHE A 150 6.85 11.28 -29.18
CA PHE A 150 6.95 10.85 -30.56
C PHE A 150 6.51 9.39 -30.72
N LYS A 151 5.92 9.06 -31.86
CA LYS A 151 5.54 7.70 -32.25
C LYS A 151 6.16 7.37 -33.60
N LEU A 152 6.84 6.24 -33.68
CA LEU A 152 7.36 5.72 -34.94
C LEU A 152 6.26 4.93 -35.68
N ASP A 153 6.00 5.29 -36.93
CA ASP A 153 5.00 4.67 -37.80
C ASP A 153 5.64 4.33 -39.15
N GLY A 154 6.13 3.09 -39.27
CA GLY A 154 7.04 2.71 -40.35
C GLY A 154 8.36 3.49 -40.25
N ASN A 155 8.71 4.24 -41.29
CA ASN A 155 9.90 5.10 -41.32
C ASN A 155 9.58 6.57 -41.01
N VAL A 156 8.39 6.86 -40.48
CA VAL A 156 7.95 8.24 -40.22
C VAL A 156 7.76 8.44 -38.72
N LEU A 157 8.46 9.42 -38.17
CA LEU A 157 8.27 9.84 -36.79
C LEU A 157 7.14 10.88 -36.71
N ARG A 158 6.17 10.66 -35.83
CA ARG A 158 5.02 11.56 -35.64
C ARG A 158 4.99 12.11 -34.22
N THR A 159 4.53 13.35 -34.06
CA THR A 159 4.25 13.97 -32.77
C THR A 159 3.02 13.35 -32.09
N SER A 160 2.80 13.68 -30.82
CA SER A 160 1.58 13.32 -30.08
C SER A 160 0.29 13.82 -30.73
N GLN A 161 0.38 14.83 -31.58
CA GLN A 161 -0.72 15.44 -32.34
C GLN A 161 -0.87 14.83 -33.75
N GLY A 162 -0.03 13.84 -34.11
CA GLY A 162 -0.04 13.17 -35.41
C GLY A 162 0.72 13.88 -36.51
N GLN A 163 1.25 15.08 -36.26
CA GLN A 163 2.10 15.82 -37.20
C GLN A 163 3.39 15.05 -37.47
N GLU A 164 3.76 14.94 -38.74
CA GLU A 164 5.03 14.37 -39.18
C GLU A 164 6.22 15.22 -38.73
N VAL A 165 7.19 14.57 -38.11
CA VAL A 165 8.46 15.15 -37.71
C VAL A 165 9.43 14.97 -38.87
N LEU A 166 9.62 16.03 -39.66
CA LEU A 166 10.60 16.04 -40.75
C LEU A 166 12.02 16.02 -40.18
N VAL A 167 12.56 14.82 -40.00
CA VAL A 167 13.95 14.61 -39.61
C VAL A 167 14.90 14.86 -40.80
N PRO A 168 16.18 15.15 -40.53
CA PRO A 168 17.22 15.23 -41.56
C PRO A 168 17.33 13.95 -42.41
N GLU A 169 17.73 14.08 -43.68
CA GLU A 169 17.85 12.96 -44.63
C GLU A 169 18.89 11.90 -44.23
N ASP A 170 19.84 12.25 -43.37
CA ASP A 170 20.90 11.35 -42.88
C ASP A 170 20.45 10.46 -41.72
N TRP A 171 19.21 10.59 -41.23
CA TRP A 171 18.68 9.72 -40.18
C TRP A 171 18.13 8.42 -40.77
N ASP A 172 18.66 7.31 -40.28
CA ASP A 172 18.15 5.97 -40.58
C ASP A 172 17.02 5.56 -39.63
N TYR A 173 16.49 4.36 -39.83
CA TYR A 173 15.42 3.82 -38.98
C TYR A 173 15.90 3.68 -37.53
N GLU A 174 17.15 3.24 -37.34
CA GLU A 174 17.79 3.06 -36.04
C GLU A 174 17.89 4.37 -35.24
N ASP A 175 18.19 5.48 -35.91
CA ASP A 175 18.19 6.82 -35.31
C ASP A 175 16.79 7.23 -34.82
N LEU A 176 15.75 6.95 -35.62
CA LEU A 176 14.36 7.24 -35.27
C LEU A 176 13.87 6.37 -34.12
N GLU A 177 14.13 5.07 -34.17
CA GLU A 177 13.81 4.11 -33.12
C GLU A 177 14.54 4.47 -31.82
N ALA A 178 15.82 4.85 -31.89
CA ALA A 178 16.57 5.28 -30.73
C ALA A 178 16.01 6.56 -30.08
N LEU A 179 15.53 7.52 -30.89
CA LEU A 179 14.88 8.73 -30.39
C LEU A 179 13.56 8.39 -29.69
N GLU A 180 12.73 7.57 -30.34
CA GLU A 180 11.43 7.12 -29.84
C GLU A 180 11.56 6.28 -28.57
N ALA A 181 12.58 5.43 -28.45
CA ALA A 181 12.82 4.64 -27.25
C ALA A 181 13.39 5.49 -26.10
N LYS A 182 14.35 6.39 -26.37
CA LYS A 182 15.02 7.20 -25.32
C LYS A 182 14.10 8.21 -24.66
N GLN A 183 13.07 8.69 -25.35
CA GLN A 183 12.15 9.69 -24.79
C GLN A 183 11.50 9.22 -23.49
N TRP A 184 11.22 7.93 -23.34
CA TRP A 184 10.51 7.39 -22.17
C TRP A 184 11.34 7.48 -20.88
N ARG A 185 12.66 7.64 -21.00
CA ARG A 185 13.56 7.93 -19.86
C ARG A 185 13.47 9.38 -19.38
N VAL A 186 12.91 10.26 -20.21
CA VAL A 186 12.73 11.70 -19.96
C VAL A 186 11.26 12.02 -19.65
N LEU A 187 10.32 11.34 -20.31
CA LEU A 187 8.87 11.50 -20.17
C LEU A 187 8.28 10.72 -18.99
N VAL A 188 8.97 10.78 -17.85
CA VAL A 188 8.55 10.08 -16.63
C VAL A 188 7.48 10.90 -15.92
N PRO A 189 6.35 10.29 -15.48
CA PRO A 189 5.23 11.03 -14.95
C PRO A 189 5.58 11.69 -13.61
N VAL A 190 4.90 12.80 -13.35
CA VAL A 190 4.82 13.40 -12.01
C VAL A 190 3.41 13.15 -11.49
N PHE A 191 3.30 12.31 -10.47
CA PHE A 191 2.01 11.93 -9.90
C PHE A 191 1.40 13.02 -9.02
N ARG A 192 0.14 13.35 -9.28
CA ARG A 192 -0.61 14.41 -8.60
C ARG A 192 -1.83 13.87 -7.87
N GLN A 193 -2.15 14.53 -6.76
CA GLN A 193 -3.30 14.17 -5.94
C GLN A 193 -4.61 14.26 -6.75
N GLY A 194 -5.41 13.19 -6.73
CA GLY A 194 -6.71 13.08 -7.40
C GLY A 194 -6.66 12.88 -8.92
N ALA A 195 -5.47 12.92 -9.53
CA ALA A 195 -5.30 12.79 -10.98
C ALA A 195 -5.56 11.36 -11.46
N HIS A 196 -6.00 11.26 -12.71
CA HIS A 196 -6.08 10.02 -13.45
C HIS A 196 -5.19 10.09 -14.68
N TYR A 197 -4.46 9.01 -14.95
CA TYR A 197 -3.55 8.91 -16.08
C TYR A 197 -3.89 7.69 -16.94
N ASP A 198 -3.80 7.84 -18.26
CA ASP A 198 -3.84 6.75 -19.22
C ASP A 198 -2.44 6.65 -19.83
N PHE A 199 -1.69 5.62 -19.45
CA PHE A 199 -0.30 5.47 -19.87
C PHE A 199 -0.16 4.53 -21.06
N PRO A 200 0.71 4.84 -22.03
CA PRO A 200 1.05 3.94 -23.13
C PRO A 200 1.95 2.80 -22.64
N GLU A 201 2.07 1.75 -23.46
CA GLU A 201 2.82 0.53 -23.12
C GLU A 201 4.31 0.77 -22.83
N GLN A 202 4.90 1.80 -23.43
CA GLN A 202 6.30 2.15 -23.28
C GLN A 202 6.60 2.96 -22.00
N GLN A 203 5.56 3.28 -21.21
CA GLN A 203 5.71 4.18 -20.07
C GLN A 203 6.71 3.62 -19.03
N ILE A 204 7.76 4.40 -18.74
CA ILE A 204 8.63 4.16 -17.60
C ILE A 204 8.05 4.87 -16.38
N PHE A 205 7.90 4.14 -15.28
CA PHE A 205 7.41 4.68 -14.01
C PHE A 205 8.55 5.17 -13.11
N PRO A 206 8.31 6.20 -12.28
CA PRO A 206 9.28 6.73 -11.33
C PRO A 206 9.45 5.84 -10.09
N PHE A 207 9.30 4.52 -10.20
CA PHE A 207 9.46 3.61 -9.07
C PHE A 207 10.94 3.30 -8.83
N VAL A 208 11.36 3.34 -7.57
CA VAL A 208 12.76 3.17 -7.15
C VAL A 208 12.86 2.22 -5.95
N GLY A 209 14.01 1.56 -5.81
CA GLY A 209 14.25 0.58 -4.75
C GLY A 209 13.80 -0.84 -5.12
N LYS A 210 13.90 -1.76 -4.17
CA LYS A 210 13.57 -3.20 -4.36
C LYS A 210 12.27 -3.59 -3.63
N GLU A 211 11.37 -2.64 -3.45
CA GLU A 211 10.17 -2.82 -2.60
C GLU A 211 9.05 -3.58 -3.30
N SER A 212 9.07 -3.63 -4.63
CA SER A 212 8.11 -4.36 -5.47
C SER A 212 8.10 -5.89 -5.21
N ALA A 213 9.09 -6.41 -4.48
CA ALA A 213 9.12 -7.81 -4.02
C ALA A 213 8.10 -8.11 -2.91
N LYS A 214 7.59 -7.09 -2.21
CA LYS A 214 6.47 -7.23 -1.27
C LYS A 214 5.17 -7.03 -2.02
N SER A 215 4.65 -8.09 -2.60
CA SER A 215 3.30 -8.12 -3.12
C SER A 215 2.44 -9.08 -2.31
N ALA A 216 1.26 -8.61 -1.92
CA ALA A 216 0.23 -9.47 -1.40
C ALA A 216 -0.83 -9.67 -2.49
N GLU A 217 -1.33 -10.90 -2.59
CA GLU A 217 -2.41 -11.29 -3.49
C GLU A 217 -3.65 -11.59 -2.67
N GLY A 218 -4.78 -11.03 -3.08
CA GLY A 218 -6.08 -11.33 -2.49
C GLY A 218 -7.13 -11.45 -3.59
N GLY A 219 -8.34 -11.87 -3.25
CA GLY A 219 -9.37 -12.22 -4.23
C GLY A 219 -9.82 -11.11 -5.19
N TYR A 220 -9.35 -9.87 -5.04
CA TYR A 220 -9.85 -8.67 -5.76
C TYR A 220 -8.78 -7.89 -6.51
N GLY A 221 -7.53 -8.31 -6.41
CA GLY A 221 -6.42 -7.49 -6.86
C GLY A 221 -5.09 -7.94 -6.30
N ARG A 222 -4.03 -7.46 -6.93
CA ARG A 222 -2.68 -7.53 -6.38
C ARG A 222 -2.32 -6.17 -5.81
N VAL A 223 -1.82 -6.14 -4.58
CA VAL A 223 -1.28 -4.91 -3.97
C VAL A 223 0.22 -5.07 -3.88
N SER A 224 0.96 -4.13 -4.46
CA SER A 224 2.42 -4.05 -4.32
C SER A 224 2.81 -2.79 -3.56
N CYS A 225 3.89 -2.91 -2.78
CA CYS A 225 4.58 -1.76 -2.22
C CYS A 225 5.53 -1.20 -3.28
N GLU A 226 5.30 0.02 -3.71
CA GLU A 226 6.21 0.75 -4.61
C GLU A 226 6.75 2.00 -3.92
N ARG A 227 7.89 2.51 -4.37
CA ARG A 227 8.38 3.81 -3.93
C ARG A 227 8.57 4.74 -5.10
N ILE A 228 7.86 5.85 -5.06
CA ILE A 228 7.94 6.89 -6.07
C ILE A 228 9.11 7.81 -5.75
N HIS A 229 10.00 8.05 -6.71
CA HIS A 229 11.11 9.00 -6.58
C HIS A 229 10.61 10.40 -6.18
N ALA A 230 11.37 11.10 -5.32
CA ALA A 230 10.95 12.38 -4.72
C ALA A 230 10.59 13.47 -5.76
N ASP A 231 11.31 13.52 -6.88
CA ASP A 231 11.06 14.47 -7.98
C ASP A 231 9.77 14.23 -8.78
N HIS A 232 9.11 13.08 -8.56
CA HIS A 232 8.04 12.58 -9.42
C HIS A 232 6.70 12.42 -8.71
N HIS A 233 6.51 13.14 -7.60
CA HIS A 233 5.20 13.26 -6.95
C HIS A 233 4.96 14.64 -6.34
N GLU A 234 3.69 15.03 -6.24
CA GLU A 234 3.25 16.29 -5.62
C GLU A 234 2.38 16.03 -4.35
N PHE A 235 2.50 14.84 -3.75
CA PHE A 235 1.63 14.40 -2.64
C PHE A 235 2.03 14.96 -1.27
N TRP A 236 3.32 14.93 -0.92
CA TRP A 236 3.84 15.39 0.38
C TRP A 236 5.24 15.98 0.23
N GLU A 237 5.62 16.87 1.14
CA GLU A 237 7.00 17.30 1.29
C GLU A 237 7.85 16.17 1.92
N PRO A 238 9.08 15.92 1.42
CA PRO A 238 10.01 14.98 2.03
C PRO A 238 10.23 15.34 3.52
N PRO A 239 10.07 14.39 4.46
CA PRO A 239 10.33 14.65 5.88
C PRO A 239 11.75 15.15 6.14
N ASP A 240 12.70 14.69 5.32
CA ASP A 240 14.09 15.11 5.29
C ASP A 240 14.53 15.22 3.82
N GLY A 241 15.36 16.22 3.48
CA GLY A 241 15.94 16.39 2.13
C GLY A 241 16.86 15.26 1.65
N LYS A 242 16.85 14.11 2.34
CA LYS A 242 17.63 12.90 2.06
C LYS A 242 16.78 11.69 1.65
N SER A 243 15.44 11.77 1.68
CA SER A 243 14.61 10.61 1.32
C SER A 243 14.67 10.33 -0.19
N GLN A 244 15.00 9.09 -0.58
CA GLN A 244 15.06 8.64 -1.99
C GLN A 244 13.68 8.60 -2.68
N GLY A 245 12.59 8.87 -1.96
CA GLY A 245 11.22 8.80 -2.47
C GLY A 245 10.21 8.40 -1.41
N TYR A 246 8.94 8.26 -1.78
CA TYR A 246 7.83 7.95 -0.89
C TYR A 246 7.18 6.60 -1.21
N ARG A 247 6.89 5.79 -0.18
CA ARG A 247 6.23 4.48 -0.32
C ARG A 247 4.72 4.61 -0.53
N VAL A 248 4.23 3.96 -1.58
CA VAL A 248 2.81 3.88 -1.92
C VAL A 248 2.38 2.42 -2.03
N ALA A 249 1.11 2.17 -1.75
CA ALA A 249 0.47 0.91 -2.11
C ALA A 249 -0.18 1.07 -3.49
N VAL A 250 0.22 0.23 -4.44
CA VAL A 250 -0.37 0.19 -5.78
C VAL A 250 -1.25 -1.04 -5.86
N LYS A 251 -2.57 -0.81 -5.97
CA LYS A 251 -3.57 -1.88 -6.12
C LYS A 251 -3.94 -2.02 -7.58
N LYS A 252 -3.49 -3.12 -8.20
CA LYS A 252 -3.97 -3.58 -9.51
C LYS A 252 -5.31 -4.28 -9.35
N ILE A 253 -6.31 -3.85 -10.10
CA ILE A 253 -7.64 -4.45 -10.11
C ILE A 253 -7.67 -5.56 -11.17
N LEU A 254 -8.01 -6.79 -10.75
CA LEU A 254 -8.02 -7.96 -11.65
C LEU A 254 -9.29 -8.08 -12.51
N TRP A 255 -10.32 -7.27 -12.22
CA TRP A 255 -11.57 -7.27 -12.97
C TRP A 255 -11.44 -6.46 -14.26
N ARG A 256 -11.72 -7.11 -15.40
CA ARG A 256 -11.68 -6.46 -16.73
C ARG A 256 -12.90 -5.59 -17.04
N GLU A 257 -13.92 -5.58 -16.19
CA GLU A 257 -15.14 -4.81 -16.40
C GLU A 257 -14.92 -3.30 -16.07
N PRO A 258 -14.88 -2.40 -17.06
CA PRO A 258 -14.47 -1.00 -16.85
C PRO A 258 -15.37 -0.23 -15.88
N HIS A 259 -16.65 -0.60 -15.82
CA HIS A 259 -17.62 0.05 -14.95
C HIS A 259 -17.40 -0.25 -13.46
N LEU A 260 -16.73 -1.36 -13.11
CA LEU A 260 -16.39 -1.69 -11.73
C LEU A 260 -15.29 -0.77 -11.21
N PHE A 261 -14.23 -0.58 -12.01
CA PHE A 261 -13.14 0.34 -11.69
C PHE A 261 -13.62 1.77 -11.55
N GLU A 262 -14.38 2.25 -12.54
CA GLU A 262 -14.84 3.63 -12.55
C GLU A 262 -15.76 3.93 -11.35
N ARG A 263 -16.54 2.94 -10.92
CA ARG A 263 -17.36 3.07 -9.71
C ARG A 263 -16.51 3.15 -8.44
N GLU A 264 -15.50 2.29 -8.30
CA GLU A 264 -14.58 2.31 -7.15
C GLU A 264 -13.85 3.66 -7.09
N ARG A 265 -13.33 4.12 -8.23
CA ARG A 265 -12.69 5.43 -8.37
C ARG A 265 -13.62 6.57 -7.98
N ARG A 266 -14.87 6.57 -8.45
CA ARG A 266 -15.86 7.61 -8.08
C ARG A 266 -16.14 7.64 -6.59
N PHE A 267 -16.29 6.47 -5.96
CA PHE A 267 -16.52 6.38 -4.52
C PHE A 267 -15.34 6.96 -3.73
N LEU A 268 -14.11 6.54 -4.06
CA LEU A 268 -12.91 7.03 -3.40
C LEU A 268 -12.67 8.53 -3.63
N LYS A 269 -12.99 9.05 -4.82
CA LYS A 269 -12.98 10.49 -5.11
C LYS A 269 -14.02 11.25 -4.29
N ALA A 270 -15.23 10.71 -4.16
CA ALA A 270 -16.28 11.31 -3.32
C ALA A 270 -15.88 11.29 -1.83
N LEU A 271 -15.19 10.24 -1.38
CA LEU A 271 -14.65 10.12 -0.03
C LEU A 271 -13.61 11.22 0.23
N GLY A 272 -12.64 11.39 -0.66
CA GLY A 272 -11.64 12.47 -0.55
C GLY A 272 -12.26 13.87 -0.64
N SER A 273 -13.30 14.05 -1.46
CA SER A 273 -14.03 15.32 -1.59
C SER A 273 -14.86 15.68 -0.34
N ALA A 274 -15.18 14.70 0.51
CA ALA A 274 -15.85 14.92 1.79
C ALA A 274 -14.92 15.57 2.84
N GLY A 275 -13.63 15.74 2.50
CA GLY A 275 -12.58 16.24 3.37
C GLY A 275 -11.71 15.09 3.90
N PRO A 276 -10.43 15.36 4.22
CA PRO A 276 -9.55 14.36 4.80
C PRO A 276 -10.09 13.92 6.15
N HIS A 277 -10.20 12.62 6.37
CA HIS A 277 -10.54 12.05 7.67
C HIS A 277 -9.31 11.31 8.22
N PRO A 278 -8.88 11.55 9.46
CA PRO A 278 -7.71 10.89 10.05
C PRO A 278 -7.83 9.37 10.09
N HIS A 279 -9.06 8.86 10.02
CA HIS A 279 -9.42 7.44 9.93
C HIS A 279 -10.10 7.06 8.62
N LEU A 280 -9.71 7.65 7.49
CA LEU A 280 -10.01 7.08 6.17
C LEU A 280 -8.78 7.18 5.28
N ILE A 281 -8.46 6.11 4.54
CA ILE A 281 -7.40 6.15 3.54
C ILE A 281 -7.85 7.00 2.34
N ASN A 282 -6.96 7.85 1.86
CA ASN A 282 -7.21 8.73 0.73
C ASN A 282 -6.59 8.15 -0.54
N LEU A 283 -7.36 8.09 -1.62
CA LEU A 283 -6.84 7.78 -2.94
C LEU A 283 -5.89 8.90 -3.39
N LEU A 284 -4.66 8.54 -3.73
CA LEU A 284 -3.64 9.48 -4.20
C LEU A 284 -3.84 9.79 -5.67
N CYS A 285 -3.83 8.77 -6.53
CA CYS A 285 -4.10 8.90 -7.96
C CYS A 285 -4.55 7.55 -8.53
N THR A 286 -4.96 7.55 -9.79
CA THR A 286 -5.28 6.33 -10.54
C THR A 286 -4.60 6.32 -11.88
N PHE A 287 -4.25 5.13 -12.38
CA PHE A 287 -3.74 5.03 -13.73
C PHE A 287 -4.13 3.73 -14.42
N ASN A 288 -4.18 3.79 -15.75
CA ASN A 288 -4.35 2.64 -16.62
C ASN A 288 -3.02 2.33 -17.30
N PHE A 289 -2.64 1.06 -17.33
CA PHE A 289 -1.40 0.60 -17.95
C PHE A 289 -1.55 -0.88 -18.36
N HIS A 290 -1.25 -1.22 -19.61
CA HIS A 290 -1.47 -2.56 -20.19
C HIS A 290 -2.86 -3.15 -19.89
N GLU A 291 -3.92 -2.39 -20.17
CA GLU A 291 -5.32 -2.76 -19.90
C GLU A 291 -5.70 -2.95 -18.42
N ASP A 292 -4.74 -2.82 -17.51
CA ASP A 292 -4.95 -2.97 -16.09
C ASP A 292 -5.23 -1.62 -15.42
N ASN A 293 -6.22 -1.63 -14.52
CA ASN A 293 -6.60 -0.47 -13.75
C ASN A 293 -5.88 -0.47 -12.39
N HIS A 294 -5.25 0.64 -12.06
CA HIS A 294 -4.45 0.79 -10.84
C HIS A 294 -4.97 1.93 -9.96
N LEU A 295 -5.03 1.66 -8.67
CA LEU A 295 -5.34 2.63 -7.62
C LEU A 295 -4.09 2.81 -6.75
N VAL A 296 -3.70 4.05 -6.49
CA VAL A 296 -2.51 4.38 -5.69
C VAL A 296 -2.94 4.97 -4.35
N PHE A 297 -2.44 4.42 -3.25
CA PHE A 297 -2.76 4.82 -1.88
C PHE A 297 -1.49 5.09 -1.06
N PRO A 298 -1.59 5.84 0.06
CA PRO A 298 -0.52 5.85 1.06
C PRO A 298 -0.19 4.42 1.49
N TYR A 299 1.09 4.09 1.61
CA TYR A 299 1.50 2.79 2.11
C TYR A 299 1.30 2.72 3.64
N ALA A 300 0.71 1.62 4.09
CA ALA A 300 0.65 1.23 5.49
C ALA A 300 1.78 0.22 5.75
N ASP A 301 2.59 0.44 6.78
CA ASP A 301 3.76 -0.42 7.04
C ASP A 301 3.40 -1.87 7.43
N GLU A 302 2.19 -2.12 7.94
CA GLU A 302 1.73 -3.43 8.41
C GLU A 302 0.20 -3.48 8.48
N ASN A 303 -0.34 -4.61 8.92
CA ASN A 303 -1.75 -4.73 9.22
C ASN A 303 -2.11 -4.85 10.69
N LEU A 304 -3.38 -4.79 11.06
CA LEU A 304 -3.78 -4.85 12.47
C LEU A 304 -3.39 -6.19 13.13
N ARG A 305 -3.49 -7.30 12.40
CA ARG A 305 -3.13 -8.64 12.91
C ARG A 305 -1.61 -8.78 13.06
N GLU A 306 -0.84 -8.32 12.08
CA GLU A 306 0.62 -8.22 12.14
C GLU A 306 1.07 -7.29 13.26
N TYR A 307 0.43 -6.14 13.39
CA TYR A 307 0.67 -5.18 14.46
C TYR A 307 0.45 -5.83 15.82
N TRP A 308 -0.67 -6.54 16.03
CA TRP A 308 -0.93 -7.26 17.28
C TRP A 308 0.10 -8.35 17.56
N LYS A 309 0.53 -9.10 16.54
CA LYS A 309 1.56 -10.15 16.70
C LYS A 309 2.95 -9.58 17.00
N ARG A 310 3.29 -8.44 16.40
CA ARG A 310 4.63 -7.83 16.51
C ARG A 310 4.75 -6.92 17.73
N THR A 311 3.65 -6.32 18.16
CA THR A 311 3.63 -5.31 19.22
C THR A 311 3.26 -5.97 20.54
N ARG A 312 4.15 -5.87 21.53
CA ARG A 312 3.86 -6.28 22.90
C ARG A 312 2.60 -5.58 23.41
N LEU A 313 1.86 -6.27 24.27
CA LEU A 313 0.76 -5.69 25.03
C LEU A 313 1.16 -4.30 25.55
N PRO A 314 0.38 -3.25 25.26
CA PRO A 314 0.70 -1.91 25.75
C PRO A 314 0.70 -1.90 27.27
N GLU A 315 1.53 -1.03 27.86
CA GLU A 315 1.47 -0.76 29.29
C GLU A 315 0.07 -0.27 29.65
N TRP A 316 -0.45 -0.80 30.76
CA TRP A 316 -1.81 -0.51 31.20
C TRP A 316 -1.87 0.83 31.95
N ASP A 317 -1.62 1.91 31.21
CA ASP A 317 -1.60 3.27 31.72
C ASP A 317 -2.64 4.16 31.02
N SER A 318 -2.89 5.34 31.61
CA SER A 318 -3.90 6.27 31.10
C SER A 318 -3.61 6.73 29.67
N GLN A 319 -2.36 6.92 29.30
CA GLN A 319 -1.99 7.43 27.98
C GLN A 319 -2.28 6.38 26.89
N ASN A 320 -1.84 5.15 27.10
CA ASN A 320 -1.99 4.04 26.15
C ASN A 320 -3.46 3.64 25.98
N ILE A 321 -4.20 3.45 27.07
CA ILE A 321 -5.61 3.04 26.99
C ILE A 321 -6.48 4.15 26.39
N LEU A 322 -6.24 5.41 26.76
CA LEU A 322 -6.96 6.52 26.17
C LEU A 322 -6.67 6.65 24.67
N TRP A 323 -5.42 6.43 24.27
CA TRP A 323 -5.04 6.42 22.87
C TRP A 323 -5.73 5.27 22.10
N LEU A 324 -5.81 4.06 22.67
CA LEU A 324 -6.54 2.92 22.07
C LEU A 324 -8.02 3.25 21.85
N LEU A 325 -8.69 3.77 22.88
CA LEU A 325 -10.10 4.18 22.79
C LEU A 325 -10.33 5.26 21.72
N LYS A 326 -9.41 6.21 21.62
CA LYS A 326 -9.45 7.26 20.58
C LYS A 326 -9.48 6.67 19.18
N GLN A 327 -8.80 5.56 18.94
CA GLN A 327 -8.81 4.91 17.63
C GLN A 327 -10.11 4.21 17.32
N MET A 328 -10.69 3.54 18.30
CA MET A 328 -12.04 2.97 18.15
C MET A 328 -13.04 4.08 17.79
N VAL A 329 -13.02 5.20 18.52
CA VAL A 329 -13.85 6.38 18.20
C VAL A 329 -13.61 6.86 16.77
N GLY A 330 -12.35 6.95 16.35
CA GLY A 330 -11.96 7.34 15.00
C GLY A 330 -12.49 6.43 13.90
N ILE A 331 -12.38 5.12 14.07
CA ILE A 331 -12.91 4.09 13.16
C ILE A 331 -14.44 4.24 13.03
N ALA A 332 -15.17 4.36 14.14
CA ALA A 332 -16.62 4.57 14.09
C ALA A 332 -17.00 5.91 13.42
N SER A 333 -16.20 6.96 13.63
CA SER A 333 -16.36 8.25 12.96
C SER A 333 -16.22 8.11 11.44
N GLY A 334 -15.16 7.45 10.98
CA GLY A 334 -14.94 7.21 9.54
C GLY A 334 -16.07 6.39 8.93
N LEU A 335 -16.55 5.35 9.63
CA LEU A 335 -17.71 4.55 9.19
C LEU A 335 -18.95 5.43 9.01
N SER A 336 -19.17 6.35 9.96
CA SER A 336 -20.29 7.27 9.89
C SER A 336 -20.19 8.22 8.70
N VAL A 337 -18.98 8.64 8.28
CA VAL A 337 -18.78 9.45 7.07
C VAL A 337 -19.17 8.65 5.83
N ILE A 338 -18.70 7.41 5.72
CA ILE A 338 -19.03 6.54 4.58
C ILE A 338 -20.54 6.30 4.51
N HIS A 339 -21.18 5.99 5.64
CA HIS A 339 -22.64 5.81 5.70
C HIS A 339 -23.40 7.08 5.28
N LYS A 340 -22.91 8.29 5.58
CA LYS A 340 -23.54 9.55 5.16
C LYS A 340 -23.43 9.77 3.65
N LEU A 341 -22.26 9.52 3.06
CA LEU A 341 -22.04 9.67 1.61
C LEU A 341 -23.01 8.79 0.81
N ASN A 342 -23.23 7.56 1.27
CA ASN A 342 -24.19 6.65 0.65
C ASN A 342 -25.66 7.11 0.81
N ARG A 343 -26.03 7.99 1.76
CA ARG A 343 -27.40 8.55 1.87
C ARG A 343 -27.63 9.68 0.88
N ALA A 344 -26.63 10.52 0.66
CA ALA A 344 -26.77 11.75 -0.10
C ALA A 344 -26.97 11.53 -1.61
N GLY A 345 -27.15 10.28 -2.08
CA GLY A 345 -27.31 9.96 -3.50
C GLY A 345 -26.09 10.25 -4.38
N LYS A 346 -25.05 10.92 -3.83
CA LYS A 346 -23.82 11.32 -4.53
C LYS A 346 -23.04 10.13 -5.10
N THR A 347 -23.33 8.92 -4.64
CA THR A 347 -22.80 7.68 -5.20
C THR A 347 -23.85 6.56 -5.12
N SER A 348 -24.69 6.42 -6.14
CA SER A 348 -25.52 5.20 -6.38
C SER A 348 -24.67 3.95 -6.70
N GLY A 349 -23.35 3.99 -6.49
CA GLY A 349 -22.41 2.94 -6.85
C GLY A 349 -22.51 1.70 -5.96
N LEU A 350 -22.41 1.88 -4.63
CA LEU A 350 -22.37 0.75 -3.68
C LEU A 350 -23.68 -0.05 -3.66
N ALA A 351 -24.84 0.63 -3.64
CA ALA A 351 -26.15 -0.05 -3.60
C ALA A 351 -26.47 -0.89 -4.85
N LYS A 352 -25.95 -0.53 -6.04
CA LYS A 352 -26.09 -1.30 -7.29
C LYS A 352 -24.94 -2.29 -7.55
N LEU A 353 -23.82 -2.19 -6.82
CA LEU A 353 -22.78 -3.23 -6.74
C LEU A 353 -23.35 -4.53 -6.20
N HIS A 354 -24.23 -4.39 -5.19
CA HIS A 354 -24.95 -5.50 -4.59
C HIS A 354 -26.00 -6.16 -5.50
N GLY A 355 -26.48 -5.49 -6.57
CA GLY A 355 -27.55 -6.01 -7.44
C GLY A 355 -27.08 -6.94 -8.56
N PHE A 356 -25.84 -6.80 -9.03
CA PHE A 356 -25.26 -7.67 -10.07
C PHE A 356 -24.66 -8.95 -9.48
N GLU A 357 -24.13 -8.89 -8.25
CA GLU A 357 -23.56 -10.05 -7.54
C GLU A 357 -24.60 -11.06 -7.05
N SER A 358 -25.89 -10.71 -7.05
CA SER A 358 -26.97 -11.66 -6.81
C SER A 358 -27.24 -12.60 -8.00
N ARG A 359 -26.51 -12.47 -9.11
CA ARG A 359 -26.77 -13.23 -10.36
C ARG A 359 -25.64 -14.15 -10.82
N SER A 360 -24.52 -14.27 -10.11
CA SER A 360 -23.39 -15.14 -10.51
C SER A 360 -23.10 -16.24 -9.48
N ASN A 361 -23.77 -17.38 -9.67
CA ASN A 361 -23.47 -18.78 -9.27
C ASN A 361 -22.91 -19.11 -7.86
N ASP A 362 -23.83 -19.54 -6.99
CA ASP A 362 -23.89 -20.67 -6.03
C ASP A 362 -22.69 -21.21 -5.21
N VAL A 363 -21.43 -20.83 -5.39
CA VAL A 363 -20.31 -21.52 -4.69
C VAL A 363 -19.86 -20.84 -3.38
N ASP A 364 -19.94 -19.52 -3.27
CA ASP A 364 -19.59 -18.75 -2.06
C ASP A 364 -20.71 -18.76 -0.99
N ALA A 365 -21.84 -19.41 -1.26
CA ALA A 365 -22.85 -19.72 -0.25
C ALA A 365 -22.40 -20.84 0.71
N VAL A 366 -21.25 -21.48 0.45
CA VAL A 366 -20.82 -22.70 1.13
C VAL A 366 -19.96 -22.43 2.38
N PHE A 367 -19.30 -21.27 2.54
CA PHE A 367 -18.48 -20.97 3.73
C PHE A 367 -18.64 -19.55 4.28
N PRO A 368 -19.10 -19.38 5.53
CA PRO A 368 -19.18 -18.07 6.15
C PRO A 368 -17.79 -17.52 6.53
N LEU A 369 -17.58 -16.24 6.25
CA LEU A 369 -16.34 -15.51 6.50
C LEU A 369 -16.37 -14.85 7.89
N THR A 370 -15.24 -14.81 8.59
CA THR A 370 -15.17 -14.49 10.04
C THR A 370 -15.94 -13.26 10.49
N TYR A 371 -15.79 -12.14 9.78
CA TYR A 371 -16.45 -10.88 10.15
C TYR A 371 -17.80 -10.65 9.46
N SER A 372 -18.29 -11.63 8.70
CA SER A 372 -19.57 -11.52 8.01
C SER A 372 -20.74 -11.70 8.99
N PRO A 373 -21.83 -10.94 8.82
CA PRO A 373 -23.05 -11.17 9.58
C PRO A 373 -23.83 -12.37 9.04
N PRO A 374 -24.75 -12.94 9.85
CA PRO A 374 -25.74 -13.89 9.34
C PRO A 374 -26.54 -13.25 8.22
N ARG A 375 -26.64 -13.94 7.07
CA ARG A 375 -27.44 -13.50 5.91
C ARG A 375 -28.64 -14.43 5.73
N ARG A 376 -29.82 -13.84 5.54
CA ARG A 376 -31.00 -14.60 5.10
C ARG A 376 -31.10 -14.61 3.58
N SER A 377 -31.61 -15.70 3.02
CA SER A 377 -31.85 -15.79 1.57
C SER A 377 -32.74 -14.63 1.11
N GLY A 378 -32.33 -13.93 0.05
CA GLY A 378 -33.02 -12.75 -0.48
C GLY A 378 -32.81 -11.43 0.29
N GLU A 379 -32.08 -11.43 1.41
CA GLU A 379 -31.80 -10.19 2.14
C GLU A 379 -30.82 -9.31 1.36
N ARG A 380 -31.24 -8.07 1.10
CA ARG A 380 -30.35 -7.07 0.51
C ARG A 380 -29.35 -6.60 1.55
N ILE A 381 -28.11 -6.55 1.10
CA ILE A 381 -27.01 -5.94 1.82
C ILE A 381 -27.38 -4.53 2.25
N ASN A 382 -27.11 -4.24 3.52
CA ASN A 382 -27.36 -2.94 4.11
C ASN A 382 -26.25 -2.59 5.12
N ARG A 383 -26.31 -1.37 5.63
CA ARG A 383 -25.29 -0.79 6.51
C ARG A 383 -25.16 -1.48 7.86
N ALA A 384 -26.18 -2.20 8.29
CA ALA A 384 -26.13 -2.98 9.53
C ALA A 384 -25.13 -4.13 9.41
N PHE A 385 -24.77 -4.55 8.19
CA PHE A 385 -23.69 -5.52 7.96
C PHE A 385 -22.34 -4.94 8.40
N ASP A 386 -22.07 -3.68 8.06
CA ASP A 386 -20.83 -3.01 8.48
C ASP A 386 -20.76 -2.85 10.00
N ILE A 387 -21.90 -2.64 10.66
CA ILE A 387 -21.98 -2.52 12.12
C ILE A 387 -21.67 -3.84 12.81
N TRP A 388 -22.12 -4.96 12.25
CA TRP A 388 -21.78 -6.29 12.75
C TRP A 388 -20.28 -6.53 12.70
N GLY A 389 -19.66 -6.38 11.53
CA GLY A 389 -18.24 -6.66 11.41
C GLY A 389 -17.37 -5.63 12.15
N LEU A 390 -17.83 -4.38 12.33
CA LEU A 390 -17.21 -3.44 13.27
C LEU A 390 -17.29 -3.95 14.72
N GLY A 391 -18.40 -4.58 15.10
CA GLY A 391 -18.57 -5.21 16.41
C GLY A 391 -17.60 -6.36 16.62
N CYS A 392 -17.46 -7.25 15.63
CA CYS A 392 -16.48 -8.32 15.65
C CYS A 392 -15.04 -7.79 15.78
N LEU A 393 -14.68 -6.77 14.98
CA LEU A 393 -13.37 -6.11 15.04
C LEU A 393 -13.11 -5.50 16.43
N TYR A 394 -14.09 -4.81 17.01
CA TYR A 394 -13.95 -4.23 18.35
C TYR A 394 -13.87 -5.27 19.46
N LEU A 395 -14.49 -6.43 19.28
CA LEU A 395 -14.36 -7.52 20.24
C LEU A 395 -12.96 -8.15 20.20
N GLU A 396 -12.38 -8.33 19.01
CA GLU A 396 -10.97 -8.73 18.89
C GLU A 396 -10.04 -7.64 19.44
N PHE A 397 -10.32 -6.37 19.19
CA PHE A 397 -9.55 -5.27 19.78
C PHE A 397 -9.58 -5.27 21.31
N ALA A 398 -10.75 -5.44 21.91
CA ALA A 398 -10.90 -5.55 23.36
C ALA A 398 -10.18 -6.80 23.90
N THR A 399 -10.23 -7.91 23.17
CA THR A 399 -9.49 -9.13 23.50
C THR A 399 -7.98 -8.88 23.52
N TYR A 400 -7.43 -8.23 22.49
CA TYR A 400 -6.01 -7.89 22.42
C TYR A 400 -5.62 -6.96 23.56
N ALA A 401 -6.40 -5.90 23.82
CA ALA A 401 -6.06 -4.94 24.87
C ALA A 401 -6.04 -5.59 26.27
N ILE A 402 -7.02 -6.45 26.57
CA ILE A 402 -7.19 -7.06 27.89
C ILE A 402 -6.23 -8.24 28.09
N CYS A 403 -6.09 -9.12 27.09
CA CYS A 403 -5.44 -10.43 27.23
C CYS A 403 -4.22 -10.66 26.32
N GLY A 404 -4.00 -9.82 25.30
CA GLY A 404 -2.87 -9.94 24.39
C GLY A 404 -3.16 -10.68 23.09
N ASP A 405 -2.11 -10.87 22.30
CA ASP A 405 -2.17 -11.43 20.95
C ASP A 405 -2.56 -12.92 20.95
N GLN A 406 -2.02 -13.72 21.87
CA GLN A 406 -2.34 -15.15 21.98
C GLN A 406 -3.85 -15.39 22.19
N ALA A 407 -4.52 -14.47 22.90
CA ALA A 407 -5.94 -14.54 23.17
C ALA A 407 -6.79 -14.35 21.90
N ILE A 408 -6.27 -13.69 20.85
CA ILE A 408 -6.96 -13.56 19.56
C ILE A 408 -7.06 -14.92 18.86
N GLU A 409 -5.98 -15.69 18.88
CA GLU A 409 -5.93 -17.03 18.29
C GLU A 409 -6.75 -18.02 19.11
N GLU A 410 -6.69 -17.94 20.45
CA GLU A 410 -7.57 -18.72 21.33
C GLU A 410 -9.05 -18.43 21.03
N PHE A 411 -9.42 -17.15 20.90
CA PHE A 411 -10.80 -16.76 20.63
C PHE A 411 -11.29 -17.27 19.28
N SER A 412 -10.48 -17.14 18.22
CA SER A 412 -10.76 -17.69 16.89
C SER A 412 -10.97 -19.21 16.94
N ARG A 413 -10.10 -19.92 17.65
CA ARG A 413 -10.18 -21.38 17.82
C ARG A 413 -11.47 -21.79 18.56
N LEU A 414 -11.83 -21.10 19.64
CA LEU A 414 -13.05 -21.38 20.41
C LEU A 414 -14.31 -21.17 19.56
N ARG A 415 -14.35 -20.11 18.76
CA ARG A 415 -15.45 -19.90 17.81
C ARG A 415 -15.56 -21.06 16.84
N GLY A 416 -14.44 -21.56 16.30
CA GLY A 416 -14.42 -22.71 15.39
C GLY A 416 -14.96 -24.02 15.98
N TYR A 417 -14.92 -24.22 17.30
CA TYR A 417 -15.44 -25.45 17.93
C TYR A 417 -16.94 -25.46 18.22
N ASP A 418 -17.61 -24.31 18.13
CA ASP A 418 -19.07 -24.27 18.30
C ASP A 418 -19.82 -24.98 17.16
N ASP A 419 -19.13 -25.38 16.09
CA ASP A 419 -19.71 -26.11 14.97
C ASP A 419 -19.99 -27.58 15.37
N PRO A 420 -21.27 -28.03 15.36
CA PRO A 420 -21.63 -29.38 15.74
C PRO A 420 -21.22 -30.37 14.65
N ARG A 421 -20.09 -31.06 14.85
CA ARG A 421 -19.66 -32.28 14.11
C ARG A 421 -19.78 -32.16 12.57
N GLY A 422 -19.08 -31.21 11.96
CA GLY A 422 -18.91 -31.11 10.50
C GLY A 422 -17.43 -31.20 10.10
N GLU A 423 -17.15 -31.65 8.86
CA GLU A 423 -15.79 -31.78 8.29
C GLU A 423 -15.04 -30.44 8.14
N PHE A 424 -15.68 -29.30 8.42
CA PHE A 424 -15.10 -27.96 8.27
C PHE A 424 -15.43 -27.08 9.48
N THR A 425 -14.40 -26.59 10.18
CA THR A 425 -14.51 -25.59 11.25
C THR A 425 -14.65 -24.20 10.65
N THR A 426 -15.64 -23.42 11.07
CA THR A 426 -15.82 -22.04 10.62
C THR A 426 -15.56 -21.06 11.75
N ASP A 427 -14.55 -20.20 11.59
CA ASP A 427 -14.27 -19.13 12.56
C ASP A 427 -15.27 -17.97 12.37
N CYS A 428 -16.53 -18.16 12.76
CA CYS A 428 -17.61 -17.16 12.63
C CYS A 428 -18.15 -16.73 13.99
N PHE A 429 -18.95 -15.65 14.03
CA PHE A 429 -19.53 -15.12 15.29
C PHE A 429 -20.98 -15.56 15.54
N TYR A 430 -21.59 -16.31 14.62
CA TYR A 430 -22.99 -16.73 14.68
C TYR A 430 -23.13 -18.22 14.36
N SER A 431 -24.23 -18.82 14.83
CA SER A 431 -24.53 -20.25 14.65
C SER A 431 -24.82 -20.59 13.18
N ILE A 432 -24.54 -21.82 12.74
CA ILE A 432 -24.74 -22.27 11.35
C ILE A 432 -26.19 -22.06 10.86
N ASP A 433 -27.18 -22.12 11.75
CA ASP A 433 -28.59 -21.87 11.43
C ASP A 433 -28.95 -20.37 11.32
N HIS A 434 -27.98 -19.47 11.54
CA HIS A 434 -28.08 -18.02 11.47
C HIS A 434 -29.06 -17.42 12.50
N THR A 435 -29.40 -18.14 13.58
CA THR A 435 -30.41 -17.71 14.55
C THR A 435 -29.83 -17.10 15.82
N THR A 436 -28.60 -17.48 16.21
CA THR A 436 -27.99 -17.08 17.47
C THR A 436 -26.55 -16.62 17.32
N VAL A 437 -26.10 -15.82 18.28
CA VAL A 437 -24.67 -15.54 18.45
C VAL A 437 -24.05 -16.77 19.10
N ARG A 438 -22.88 -17.19 18.60
CA ARG A 438 -22.19 -18.39 19.07
C ARG A 438 -21.98 -18.39 20.60
N PRO A 439 -22.21 -19.51 21.30
CA PRO A 439 -21.96 -19.62 22.74
C PRO A 439 -20.56 -19.15 23.14
N SER A 440 -19.53 -19.56 22.40
CA SER A 440 -18.13 -19.15 22.63
C SER A 440 -17.94 -17.64 22.62
N VAL A 441 -18.66 -16.89 21.78
CA VAL A 441 -18.60 -15.42 21.75
C VAL A 441 -19.15 -14.82 23.04
N ASN A 442 -20.29 -15.32 23.52
CA ASN A 442 -20.90 -14.85 24.76
C ASN A 442 -20.03 -15.22 25.98
N GLU A 443 -19.54 -16.45 26.04
CA GLU A 443 -18.63 -16.94 27.09
C GLU A 443 -17.32 -16.16 27.10
N TRP A 444 -16.78 -15.84 25.93
CA TRP A 444 -15.57 -15.03 25.81
C TRP A 444 -15.77 -13.62 26.37
N VAL A 445 -16.89 -12.96 26.07
CA VAL A 445 -17.22 -11.66 26.67
C VAL A 445 -17.33 -11.75 28.20
N LEU A 446 -17.93 -12.81 28.73
CA LEU A 446 -17.99 -13.04 30.17
C LEU A 446 -16.60 -13.30 30.79
N LYS A 447 -15.71 -14.02 30.09
CA LYS A 447 -14.31 -14.21 30.48
C LYS A 447 -13.60 -12.85 30.53
N LEU A 448 -13.67 -12.07 29.45
CA LEU A 448 -13.07 -10.73 29.39
C LEU A 448 -13.55 -9.83 30.52
N LYS A 449 -14.84 -9.84 30.88
CA LYS A 449 -15.38 -9.02 31.99
C LYS A 449 -14.82 -9.37 33.37
N LYS A 450 -14.27 -10.57 33.55
CA LYS A 450 -13.66 -11.03 34.81
C LYS A 450 -12.17 -10.72 34.89
N GLU A 451 -11.53 -10.37 33.78
CA GLU A 451 -10.10 -10.08 33.75
C GLU A 451 -9.77 -8.80 34.54
N PRO A 452 -8.62 -8.75 35.24
CA PRO A 452 -8.21 -7.57 36.01
C PRO A 452 -8.10 -6.30 35.16
N ARG A 453 -7.67 -6.44 33.90
CA ARG A 453 -7.58 -5.35 32.93
C ARG A 453 -8.93 -4.93 32.35
N CYS A 454 -10.04 -5.58 32.69
CA CYS A 454 -11.35 -5.15 32.23
C CYS A 454 -11.90 -4.01 33.10
N SER A 455 -11.38 -2.81 32.81
CA SER A 455 -11.80 -1.57 33.44
C SER A 455 -13.26 -1.22 33.10
N PRO A 456 -13.90 -0.30 33.85
CA PRO A 456 -15.28 0.09 33.61
C PRO A 456 -15.57 0.51 32.15
N VAL A 457 -14.64 1.22 31.50
CA VAL A 457 -14.80 1.59 30.09
C VAL A 457 -14.80 0.38 29.14
N PHE A 458 -14.01 -0.66 29.42
CA PHE A 458 -14.05 -1.90 28.61
C PHE A 458 -15.32 -2.70 28.86
N ARG A 459 -15.88 -2.68 30.08
CA ARG A 459 -17.19 -3.32 30.35
C ARG A 459 -18.31 -2.65 29.55
N ASP A 460 -18.37 -1.32 29.59
CA ASP A 460 -19.34 -0.53 28.80
C ASP A 460 -19.15 -0.77 27.29
N LEU A 461 -17.90 -0.94 26.83
CA LEU A 461 -17.58 -1.23 25.43
C LEU A 461 -18.09 -2.61 25.01
N LEU A 462 -17.83 -3.64 25.82
CA LEU A 462 -18.33 -4.99 25.58
C LEU A 462 -19.86 -5.03 25.59
N ASP A 463 -20.50 -4.29 26.50
CA ASP A 463 -21.96 -4.15 26.53
C ASP A 463 -22.50 -3.45 25.28
N LEU A 464 -21.85 -2.39 24.80
CA LEU A 464 -22.21 -1.73 23.55
C LEU A 464 -22.10 -2.67 22.34
N ILE A 465 -21.01 -3.43 22.25
CA ILE A 465 -20.75 -4.40 21.18
C ILE A 465 -21.88 -5.43 21.13
N MET A 466 -22.17 -6.10 22.24
CA MET A 466 -23.13 -7.20 22.28
C MET A 466 -24.59 -6.73 22.21
N SER A 467 -24.90 -5.55 22.76
CA SER A 467 -26.28 -5.05 22.77
C SER A 467 -26.67 -4.30 21.49
N GLN A 468 -25.72 -3.74 20.73
CA GLN A 468 -26.05 -2.84 19.61
C GLN A 468 -25.28 -3.09 18.31
N MET A 469 -24.30 -4.01 18.29
CA MET A 469 -23.48 -4.27 17.11
C MET A 469 -23.58 -5.72 16.65
N ILE A 470 -23.23 -6.67 17.52
CA ILE A 470 -23.33 -8.12 17.27
C ILE A 470 -24.76 -8.58 17.60
N ARG A 471 -25.72 -8.14 16.78
CA ARG A 471 -27.14 -8.55 16.85
C ARG A 471 -27.49 -9.37 15.63
N ILE A 472 -28.19 -10.49 15.82
CA ILE A 472 -28.57 -11.36 14.70
C ILE A 472 -29.48 -10.61 13.73
N GLN A 473 -30.50 -9.93 14.25
CA GLN A 473 -31.39 -9.12 13.43
C GLN A 473 -30.73 -7.79 13.05
N ALA A 474 -30.64 -7.51 11.76
CA ALA A 474 -30.03 -6.30 11.22
C ALA A 474 -30.65 -5.00 11.77
N HIS A 475 -31.97 -4.97 11.98
CA HIS A 475 -32.70 -3.79 12.45
C HIS A 475 -32.45 -3.47 13.94
N GLU A 476 -31.94 -4.43 14.72
CA GLU A 476 -31.53 -4.21 16.12
C GLU A 476 -30.16 -3.54 16.22
N ARG A 477 -29.39 -3.51 15.13
CA ARG A 477 -28.06 -2.91 15.11
C ARG A 477 -28.17 -1.38 15.00
N SER A 478 -27.42 -0.68 15.84
CA SER A 478 -27.36 0.78 15.82
C SER A 478 -26.63 1.31 14.57
N SER A 479 -26.96 2.54 14.16
CA SER A 479 -26.23 3.18 13.06
C SER A 479 -24.79 3.53 13.44
N ALA A 480 -23.88 3.65 12.46
CA ALA A 480 -22.49 4.05 12.71
C ALA A 480 -22.39 5.41 13.44
N GLN A 481 -23.28 6.34 13.10
CA GLN A 481 -23.36 7.64 13.77
C GLN A 481 -23.73 7.52 15.26
N THR A 482 -24.59 6.55 15.61
CA THR A 482 -24.98 6.27 16.99
C THR A 482 -23.82 5.62 17.75
N ILE A 483 -23.18 4.61 17.15
CA ILE A 483 -22.01 3.93 17.72
C ILE A 483 -20.88 4.94 17.99
N TYR A 484 -20.54 5.77 17.01
CA TYR A 484 -19.55 6.84 17.16
C TYR A 484 -19.89 7.78 18.33
N ARG A 485 -21.15 8.23 18.45
CA ARG A 485 -21.56 9.12 19.55
C ARG A 485 -21.38 8.46 20.91
N LYS A 486 -21.77 7.18 21.05
CA LYS A 486 -21.64 6.44 22.30
C LYS A 486 -20.19 6.22 22.69
N LEU A 487 -19.36 5.78 21.75
CA LEU A 487 -17.91 5.65 21.97
C LEU A 487 -17.27 7.00 22.34
N ASN A 488 -17.68 8.08 21.71
CA ASN A 488 -17.16 9.42 22.03
C ASN A 488 -17.58 9.89 23.43
N VAL A 489 -18.78 9.54 23.90
CA VAL A 489 -19.20 9.79 25.29
C VAL A 489 -18.34 8.99 26.28
N MET A 490 -18.13 7.70 26.00
CA MET A 490 -17.25 6.86 26.82
C MET A 490 -15.82 7.41 26.84
N TYR A 491 -15.28 7.79 25.68
CA TYR A 491 -13.95 8.39 25.56
C TYR A 491 -13.83 9.67 26.40
N LYS A 492 -14.78 10.60 26.29
CA LYS A 492 -14.77 11.83 27.09
C LYS A 492 -14.85 11.56 28.58
N LYS A 493 -15.66 10.58 29.00
CA LYS A 493 -15.73 10.16 30.40
C LYS A 493 -14.39 9.61 30.86
N ALA A 494 -13.75 8.74 30.07
CA ALA A 494 -12.43 8.19 30.33
C ALA A 494 -11.32 9.26 30.40
N GLN A 495 -11.44 10.37 29.67
CA GLN A 495 -10.50 11.49 29.80
C GLN A 495 -10.57 12.19 31.16
N SER A 496 -11.77 12.30 31.73
CA SER A 496 -12.01 13.01 32.99
C SER A 496 -11.96 12.12 34.24
N ASP A 497 -12.07 10.80 34.06
CA ASP A 497 -12.23 9.83 35.15
C ASP A 497 -11.22 8.69 34.98
N PRO A 498 -10.04 8.78 35.64
CA PRO A 498 -9.02 7.74 35.61
C PRO A 498 -9.50 6.38 36.14
N GLN A 499 -10.43 6.37 37.10
CA GLN A 499 -10.97 5.13 37.64
C GLN A 499 -11.92 4.46 36.65
N TYR A 500 -12.68 5.23 35.86
CA TYR A 500 -13.44 4.69 34.74
C TYR A 500 -12.53 4.13 33.63
N LEU A 501 -11.40 4.80 33.35
CA LEU A 501 -10.44 4.41 32.33
C LEU A 501 -9.65 3.13 32.69
N LEU A 502 -9.07 3.08 33.89
CA LEU A 502 -8.14 2.03 34.31
C LEU A 502 -8.76 1.02 35.28
N GLY A 503 -9.87 1.35 35.93
CA GLY A 503 -10.45 0.53 36.99
C GLY A 503 -9.61 0.59 38.26
N ASN A 504 -9.68 -0.48 39.05
CA ASN A 504 -8.88 -0.65 40.26
C ASN A 504 -7.50 -1.28 39.96
N TYR A 505 -7.07 -1.23 38.71
CA TYR A 505 -5.75 -1.73 38.33
C TYR A 505 -4.69 -0.73 38.80
N GLU A 506 -4.18 -0.93 40.01
CA GLU A 506 -2.95 -0.29 40.44
C GLU A 506 -1.78 -1.00 39.74
N MET A 507 -0.89 -0.24 39.11
CA MET A 507 0.42 -0.78 38.73
C MET A 507 1.06 -1.31 40.01
N SER A 508 1.25 -2.62 40.12
CA SER A 508 2.29 -3.11 41.01
C SER A 508 3.59 -2.43 40.59
N PRO A 509 4.33 -1.77 41.50
CA PRO A 509 5.70 -1.37 41.23
C PRO A 509 6.41 -2.60 40.68
N GLN A 510 7.08 -2.43 39.54
CA GLN A 510 7.68 -3.49 38.76
C GLN A 510 8.39 -4.51 39.66
N GLN A 511 8.21 -5.80 39.34
CA GLN A 511 9.31 -6.74 39.52
C GLN A 511 10.50 -6.12 38.79
N GLU A 512 11.39 -5.46 39.54
CA GLU A 512 12.79 -5.34 39.19
C GLU A 512 13.25 -6.79 38.97
N LEU A 513 13.31 -7.19 37.70
CA LEU A 513 14.01 -8.39 37.31
C LEU A 513 15.48 -8.12 37.62
N ASP A 514 16.01 -8.94 38.52
CA ASP A 514 17.42 -9.14 38.77
C ASP A 514 18.21 -9.08 37.46
N ASP A 515 19.05 -8.06 37.33
CA ASP A 515 20.14 -8.03 36.37
C ASP A 515 21.30 -8.82 37.00
N PRO A 516 21.67 -10.02 36.51
CA PRO A 516 22.91 -10.63 36.93
C PRO A 516 24.03 -9.84 36.26
N TYR A 517 24.60 -8.92 37.04
CA TYR A 517 25.84 -8.24 36.78
C TYR A 517 26.94 -9.29 36.48
N GLU A 518 27.19 -9.61 35.22
CA GLU A 518 28.46 -10.25 34.83
C GLU A 518 29.51 -9.13 34.62
N PRO A 519 30.58 -9.11 35.43
CA PRO A 519 31.62 -8.10 35.30
C PRO A 519 32.43 -8.36 34.02
N SER A 520 32.62 -7.30 33.24
CA SER A 520 33.51 -7.27 32.08
C SER A 520 34.94 -7.64 32.49
N PRO A 521 35.62 -8.60 31.81
CA PRO A 521 37.04 -8.78 32.01
C PRO A 521 37.82 -7.71 31.26
N GLU A 522 38.73 -7.08 31.99
CA GLU A 522 39.70 -6.10 31.55
C GLU A 522 40.52 -6.57 30.34
N ALA A 523 40.82 -5.62 29.46
CA ALA A 523 41.75 -5.83 28.37
C ALA A 523 43.17 -6.11 28.88
N SER A 524 43.86 -7.05 28.26
CA SER A 524 45.32 -7.04 28.17
C SER A 524 45.80 -7.53 26.80
N PRO A 525 46.95 -7.01 26.33
CA PRO A 525 47.25 -6.93 24.90
C PRO A 525 48.28 -7.97 24.46
N SER A 526 48.41 -8.11 23.13
CA SER A 526 49.62 -8.46 22.36
C SER A 526 49.61 -9.77 21.53
N ALA A 527 50.39 -9.67 20.44
CA ALA A 527 50.83 -10.67 19.46
C ALA A 527 49.81 -11.07 18.37
N ARG A 528 49.80 -10.41 17.20
CA ARG A 528 50.67 -10.60 16.01
C ARG A 528 50.73 -12.04 15.49
N ASN A 529 50.35 -12.14 14.20
CA ASN A 529 50.94 -12.95 13.13
C ASN A 529 50.19 -14.21 12.62
N VAL A 530 49.96 -14.17 11.29
CA VAL A 530 50.12 -15.26 10.29
C VAL A 530 48.86 -16.02 9.81
N SER A 531 48.34 -15.50 8.69
CA SER A 531 48.11 -16.12 7.36
C SER A 531 47.29 -17.42 7.14
N HIS A 532 46.46 -17.31 6.10
CA HIS A 532 46.18 -18.26 4.98
C HIS A 532 45.70 -19.70 5.26
N GLY A 533 44.65 -20.10 4.51
CA GLY A 533 44.62 -21.43 3.86
C GLY A 533 43.33 -22.22 3.95
N SER A 534 42.50 -22.08 2.91
CA SER A 534 41.83 -23.13 2.13
C SER A 534 41.29 -24.44 2.75
N SER A 535 39.99 -24.65 2.51
CA SER A 535 39.37 -25.80 1.82
C SER A 535 39.42 -27.24 2.38
N SER A 536 38.25 -27.89 2.26
CA SER A 536 38.04 -29.27 1.80
C SER A 536 37.62 -30.35 2.83
N THR A 537 36.32 -30.68 2.78
CA THR A 537 35.70 -32.00 2.48
C THR A 537 35.80 -33.25 3.39
N TYR A 538 34.63 -33.90 3.46
CA TYR A 538 34.28 -35.33 3.67
C TYR A 538 34.42 -35.97 5.07
N PHE A 539 33.31 -36.46 5.63
CA PHE A 539 32.90 -37.88 5.68
C PHE A 539 31.85 -38.14 6.78
N THR A 540 30.73 -38.78 6.40
CA THR A 540 29.83 -39.56 7.28
C THR A 540 30.27 -41.02 7.31
N PRO A 541 29.86 -41.83 8.32
CA PRO A 541 28.98 -42.97 7.99
C PRO A 541 27.96 -43.41 9.07
N ASN A 542 26.75 -43.78 8.60
CA ASN A 542 25.86 -44.96 8.84
C ASN A 542 25.87 -45.72 10.19
N GLY A 543 24.80 -46.38 10.68
CA GLY A 543 23.48 -46.88 10.23
C GLY A 543 22.76 -47.50 11.47
N HIS A 544 21.45 -47.80 11.55
CA HIS A 544 20.58 -48.78 10.85
C HIS A 544 19.11 -48.43 11.22
N SER A 545 18.14 -48.28 10.30
CA SER A 545 17.31 -49.28 9.58
C SER A 545 16.36 -50.14 10.44
N LEU A 546 15.04 -49.97 10.23
CA LEU A 546 14.09 -51.08 10.13
C LEU A 546 12.84 -50.64 9.34
N GLY A 547 12.64 -51.27 8.19
CA GLY A 547 11.41 -51.22 7.39
C GLY A 547 10.72 -52.58 7.36
N ASP A 548 9.49 -52.54 6.85
CA ASP A 548 8.64 -53.62 6.33
C ASP A 548 7.60 -54.27 7.26
N ALA A 549 6.35 -53.82 7.08
CA ALA A 549 5.18 -54.68 7.07
C ALA A 549 4.11 -54.14 6.09
N ALA A 550 4.02 -54.81 4.93
CA ALA A 550 2.86 -55.11 4.06
C ALA A 550 1.68 -54.10 3.99
N HIS A 551 1.35 -53.50 2.83
CA HIS A 551 0.75 -54.13 1.64
C HIS A 551 -0.45 -55.04 1.95
N ASN A 552 -1.65 -54.47 2.06
CA ASN A 552 -2.85 -54.88 1.30
C ASN A 552 -4.13 -54.16 1.76
N ALA A 553 -5.06 -54.02 0.80
CA ALA A 553 -6.49 -53.69 0.93
C ALA A 553 -6.93 -52.21 0.86
N ARG A 554 -6.61 -51.53 -0.26
CA ARG A 554 -7.58 -50.66 -0.96
C ARG A 554 -8.21 -51.48 -2.09
N LEU A 555 -9.37 -52.08 -1.83
CA LEU A 555 -10.29 -52.61 -2.85
C LEU A 555 -11.57 -53.02 -2.13
N LEU A 556 -12.56 -52.12 -2.09
CA LEU A 556 -14.00 -52.38 -2.03
C LEU A 556 -14.73 -51.02 -2.04
N HIS A 557 -15.76 -50.91 -2.87
CA HIS A 557 -16.65 -49.77 -3.08
C HIS A 557 -16.28 -48.71 -4.14
N LEU A 558 -16.10 -49.15 -5.38
CA LEU A 558 -16.78 -48.52 -6.52
C LEU A 558 -17.43 -49.65 -7.35
N ASN A 559 -18.71 -49.92 -7.09
CA ASN A 559 -19.59 -50.69 -7.97
C ASN A 559 -21.03 -50.26 -7.66
N ARG A 560 -21.46 -49.21 -8.36
CA ARG A 560 -22.84 -48.89 -8.79
C ARG A 560 -22.86 -47.43 -9.21
N LEU A 561 -22.64 -47.19 -10.49
CA LEU A 561 -23.50 -46.38 -11.34
C LEU A 561 -22.98 -46.52 -12.76
N ASP A 562 -23.93 -46.81 -13.64
CA ASP A 562 -23.73 -47.19 -15.01
C ASP A 562 -23.26 -46.02 -15.88
N SER A 563 -22.65 -46.43 -16.99
CA SER A 563 -22.09 -45.74 -18.15
C SER A 563 -22.70 -44.40 -18.62
N GLY A 564 -21.82 -43.46 -19.02
CA GLY A 564 -22.20 -42.32 -19.88
C GLY A 564 -21.24 -41.12 -19.94
N MET A 565 -20.19 -41.24 -20.75
CA MET A 565 -19.30 -40.18 -21.29
C MET A 565 -18.15 -39.63 -20.41
N GLN A 566 -16.96 -40.09 -20.78
CA GLN A 566 -15.65 -39.51 -20.49
C GLN A 566 -15.39 -38.22 -21.29
N SER A 567 -14.67 -37.28 -20.69
CA SER A 567 -13.41 -36.64 -21.18
C SER A 567 -13.33 -35.22 -20.61
N GLY A 568 -12.22 -34.72 -20.06
CA GLY A 568 -10.96 -35.30 -19.64
C GLY A 568 -10.31 -34.27 -18.71
N LEU A 569 -9.80 -34.70 -17.56
CA LEU A 569 -8.98 -33.88 -16.68
C LEU A 569 -7.71 -34.68 -16.39
N VAL A 570 -6.59 -34.13 -16.87
CA VAL A 570 -5.24 -34.51 -16.47
C VAL A 570 -5.06 -34.01 -15.04
N LEU A 571 -4.78 -34.95 -14.14
CA LEU A 571 -4.24 -34.72 -12.80
C LEU A 571 -2.71 -34.80 -12.90
N ASP A 572 -2.03 -33.78 -12.38
CA ASP A 572 -0.77 -33.90 -11.67
C ASP A 572 -0.78 -32.77 -10.63
N SER A 573 -1.06 -33.07 -9.36
CA SER A 573 -0.20 -33.68 -8.34
C SER A 573 0.63 -32.60 -7.61
N ASP A 574 0.09 -32.18 -6.46
CA ASP A 574 0.88 -31.76 -5.29
C ASP A 574 -0.01 -31.79 -4.04
N ASP A 575 0.25 -32.80 -3.21
CA ASP A 575 -0.31 -32.99 -1.88
C ASP A 575 0.42 -32.08 -0.88
N SER A 576 -0.22 -30.98 -0.49
CA SER A 576 -0.02 -30.31 0.80
C SER A 576 -1.06 -29.20 0.98
N TRP A 577 -2.30 -29.56 1.34
CA TRP A 577 -3.33 -28.59 1.73
C TRP A 577 -3.74 -28.82 3.19
N SER A 578 -3.01 -28.18 4.10
CA SER A 578 -3.54 -27.73 5.39
C SER A 578 -3.48 -26.20 5.42
N MET A 579 -4.09 -25.55 4.43
CA MET A 579 -4.25 -24.10 4.43
C MET A 579 -5.45 -23.72 5.29
N ASN A 580 -5.17 -23.35 6.54
CA ASN A 580 -6.03 -22.45 7.30
C ASN A 580 -6.39 -21.26 6.39
N MET A 581 -7.65 -21.17 5.98
CA MET A 581 -8.25 -20.06 5.22
C MET A 581 -8.36 -18.81 6.11
N SER A 582 -7.22 -18.37 6.64
CA SER A 582 -7.04 -16.99 7.09
C SER A 582 -7.07 -16.15 5.83
N LEU A 583 -8.16 -15.42 5.61
CA LEU A 583 -8.23 -14.45 4.54
C LEU A 583 -6.97 -13.59 4.57
N VAL A 584 -6.22 -13.67 3.47
CA VAL A 584 -5.23 -12.67 3.09
C VAL A 584 -6.00 -11.39 2.80
N ILE A 585 -6.33 -10.69 3.88
CA ILE A 585 -6.82 -9.32 3.85
C ILE A 585 -5.58 -8.51 3.48
N LEU A 586 -5.56 -8.00 2.26
CA LEU A 586 -4.49 -7.14 1.74
C LEU A 586 -4.38 -5.87 2.58
N PHE A 587 -3.19 -5.60 3.13
CA PHE A 587 -2.85 -4.35 3.79
C PHE A 587 -1.62 -3.75 3.13
#